data_AF-A0A920N793-F1
#
_entry.id   AF-A0A920N793-F1
#
_cell.length_a   1.000
_cell.length_b   1.000
_cell.length_c   1.000
_cell.angle_alpha   90.00
_cell.angle_beta   90.00
_cell.angle_gamma   90.00
#
_symmetry.space_group_name_H-M   'P 1'
#
loop_
_entity.id
_entity.type
_entity.pdbx_description
1 polymer ?
#
loop_
_entity_poly.entity_id
_entity_poly.type
_entity_poly.pdbx_seq_one_letter_code
_entity_poly.pdbx_strand_id
1 'polypeptide(L)'
;MLANEEVIDGKSERGEHPVERLPLRQWMLAITRYADRLLDGLDLVDWPESIRLLQRNWIGRSTGAEVDFYIGEPGQSADELDSAYALWQNRRKESGLPADSGEEVLRVYTTRPDTLFGATYMVIAPEHPFVERLTTDLQREAVTTYQSQAAAKSDLDRTDLAKEKTGVFTGSYAVNPINDQKIPIWVADYVLISYGTGAIMAVPGQDERDWEFAEVFDLPIIRTVEPPEDFTGQAYTGDGPAINSGFLDGLEIDGAKDRIIEHLRGTGQGNSAVNFKLRDWLFQPPALLGRTVPGLA
;
A
#
# COMPACT_ATOMS: atom_id res chain seq x y z
N MET A 1 5.79 10.52 25.18
CA MET A 1 5.84 9.86 23.86
C MET A 1 5.63 8.39 24.14
N LEU A 2 4.62 7.79 23.53
CA LEU A 2 4.24 6.39 23.78
C LEU A 2 4.67 5.58 22.56
N ALA A 3 5.15 4.36 22.78
CA ALA A 3 5.31 3.38 21.71
C ALA A 3 3.94 2.86 21.25
N ASN A 4 3.86 2.26 20.06
CA ASN A 4 2.59 1.75 19.52
C ASN A 4 1.97 0.70 20.46
N GLU A 5 2.79 -0.09 21.15
CA GLU A 5 2.37 -1.11 22.11
C GLU A 5 1.83 -0.53 23.42
N GLU A 6 2.07 0.75 23.71
CA GLU A 6 1.63 1.44 24.93
C GLU A 6 0.30 2.21 24.73
N VAL A 7 -0.36 2.03 23.59
CA VAL A 7 -1.65 2.66 23.24
C VAL A 7 -2.72 1.59 23.05
N ILE A 8 -3.82 1.69 23.80
CA ILE A 8 -4.96 0.77 23.78
C ILE A 8 -6.24 1.60 23.59
N ASP A 9 -7.00 1.34 22.52
CA ASP A 9 -8.25 2.06 22.19
C ASP A 9 -8.10 3.59 22.20
N GLY A 10 -7.01 4.11 21.61
CA GLY A 10 -6.72 5.55 21.57
C GLY A 10 -6.36 6.19 22.92
N LYS A 11 -6.11 5.38 23.95
CA LYS A 11 -5.70 5.82 25.29
C LYS A 11 -4.36 5.24 25.69
N SER A 12 -3.66 5.93 26.59
CA SER A 12 -2.42 5.42 27.17
C SER A 12 -2.69 4.18 28.01
N GLU A 13 -1.93 3.10 27.82
CA GLU A 13 -1.97 1.89 28.67
C GLU A 13 -1.88 2.26 30.16
N ARG A 14 -1.04 3.26 30.46
CA ARG A 14 -0.87 3.81 31.81
C ARG A 14 -1.63 5.11 31.97
N GLY A 15 -2.80 5.04 32.61
CA GLY A 15 -3.56 6.21 33.07
C GLY A 15 -4.76 6.61 32.22
N GLU A 16 -5.08 5.85 31.17
CA GLU A 16 -6.29 6.03 30.34
C GLU A 16 -6.47 7.45 29.74
N HIS A 17 -5.38 8.19 29.58
CA HIS A 17 -5.42 9.52 28.98
C HIS A 17 -5.58 9.41 27.47
N PRO A 18 -6.39 10.26 26.83
CA PRO A 18 -6.48 10.33 25.38
C PRO A 18 -5.11 10.55 24.75
N VAL A 19 -4.78 9.77 23.72
CA VAL A 19 -3.53 9.87 22.97
C VAL A 19 -3.81 10.59 21.66
N GLU A 20 -3.02 11.61 21.37
CA GLU A 20 -3.08 12.35 20.12
C GLU A 20 -1.82 12.07 19.29
N ARG A 21 -1.99 11.85 17.98
CA ARG A 21 -0.86 11.73 17.05
C ARG A 21 -0.32 13.13 16.76
N LEU A 22 0.94 13.38 17.12
CA LEU A 22 1.62 14.64 16.83
C LEU A 22 2.75 14.39 15.82
N PRO A 23 2.86 15.22 14.75
CA PRO A 23 4.01 15.19 13.87
C PRO A 23 5.24 15.68 14.63
N LEU A 24 6.13 14.76 15.02
CA LEU A 24 7.34 15.06 15.77
C LEU A 24 8.58 14.77 14.91
N ARG A 25 9.52 15.70 14.89
CA ARG A 25 10.85 15.43 14.33
C ARG A 25 11.62 14.52 15.29
N GLN A 26 11.97 13.33 14.80
CA GLN A 26 12.64 12.30 15.57
C GLN A 26 13.89 11.81 14.82
N TRP A 27 14.86 11.30 15.57
CA TRP A 27 16.05 10.68 14.98
C TRP A 27 15.74 9.22 14.65
N MET A 28 16.04 8.84 13.41
CA MET A 28 15.82 7.48 12.88
C MET A 28 17.16 6.88 12.48
N LEU A 29 17.43 5.64 12.91
CA LEU A 29 18.54 4.85 12.38
C LEU A 29 18.06 4.14 11.13
N ALA A 30 18.72 4.42 10.00
CA ALA A 30 18.43 3.86 8.68
C ALA A 30 18.82 2.37 8.56
N ILE A 31 18.28 1.52 9.43
CA ILE A 31 18.57 0.07 9.46
C ILE A 31 18.04 -0.63 8.21
N THR A 32 17.00 -0.09 7.58
CA THR A 32 16.44 -0.60 6.31
C THR A 32 17.48 -0.62 5.19
N ARG A 33 18.45 0.31 5.18
CA ARG A 33 19.58 0.30 4.22
C ARG A 33 20.47 -0.94 4.32
N TYR A 34 20.38 -1.67 5.44
CA TYR A 34 21.12 -2.90 5.69
C TYR A 34 20.22 -4.13 5.64
N ALA A 35 18.95 -4.03 5.21
CA ALA A 35 17.99 -5.12 5.27
C ALA A 35 18.44 -6.39 4.52
N ASP A 36 18.95 -6.25 3.30
CA ASP A 36 19.51 -7.40 2.54
C ASP A 36 20.69 -8.02 3.28
N ARG A 37 21.64 -7.20 3.76
CA ARG A 37 22.80 -7.69 4.51
C ARG A 37 22.40 -8.38 5.83
N LEU A 38 21.36 -7.88 6.50
CA LEU A 38 20.83 -8.49 7.72
C LEU A 38 20.21 -9.86 7.42
N LEU A 39 19.50 -10.00 6.30
CA LEU A 39 18.97 -11.29 5.84
C LEU A 39 20.08 -12.26 5.47
N ASP A 40 21.01 -11.85 4.61
CA ASP A 40 22.15 -12.67 4.19
C ASP A 40 23.01 -13.11 5.37
N GLY A 41 23.13 -12.24 6.38
CA GLY A 41 23.86 -12.52 7.61
C GLY A 41 23.25 -13.62 8.48
N LEU A 42 21.95 -13.92 8.35
CA LEU A 42 21.28 -14.98 9.13
C LEU A 42 21.82 -16.37 8.80
N ASP A 43 22.36 -16.55 7.58
CA ASP A 43 22.92 -17.83 7.15
C ASP A 43 24.36 -18.03 7.68
N LEU A 44 24.99 -16.96 8.18
CA LEU A 44 26.35 -16.96 8.73
C LEU A 44 26.38 -17.15 10.26
N VAL A 45 25.24 -17.05 10.94
CA VAL A 45 25.15 -17.16 12.40
C VAL A 45 24.66 -18.54 12.83
N ASP A 46 25.29 -19.09 13.87
CA ASP A 46 24.90 -20.36 14.49
C ASP A 46 23.73 -20.14 15.47
N TRP A 47 22.56 -19.84 14.92
CA TRP A 47 21.32 -19.62 15.66
C TRP A 47 20.30 -20.72 15.38
N PRO A 48 19.39 -21.03 16.33
CA PRO A 48 18.28 -21.94 16.09
C PRO A 48 17.41 -21.49 14.90
N GLU A 49 16.89 -22.44 14.13
CA GLU A 49 16.08 -22.13 12.94
C GLU A 49 14.82 -21.31 13.27
N SER A 50 14.23 -21.53 14.44
CA SER A 50 13.08 -20.74 14.91
C SER A 50 13.40 -19.26 15.06
N ILE A 51 14.61 -18.92 15.52
CA ILE A 51 15.06 -17.53 15.68
C ILE A 51 15.38 -16.92 14.32
N ARG A 52 16.05 -17.68 13.43
CA ARG A 52 16.30 -17.23 12.06
C ARG A 52 15.01 -16.97 11.31
N LEU A 53 14.02 -17.86 11.44
CA LEU A 53 12.69 -17.68 10.86
C LEU A 53 11.98 -16.44 11.41
N LEU A 54 12.03 -16.22 12.72
CA LEU A 54 11.46 -15.02 13.34
C LEU A 54 12.09 -13.75 12.77
N GLN A 55 13.42 -13.72 12.64
CA GLN A 55 14.15 -12.59 12.04
C GLN A 55 13.84 -12.41 10.56
N ARG A 56 13.78 -13.48 9.75
CA ARG A 56 13.39 -13.42 8.34
C ARG A 56 11.98 -12.85 8.19
N ASN A 57 11.04 -13.29 9.03
CA ASN A 57 9.66 -12.79 9.03
C ASN A 57 9.57 -11.33 9.49
N TRP A 58 10.38 -10.93 10.47
CA TRP A 58 10.45 -9.56 10.97
C TRP A 58 11.06 -8.60 9.93
N ILE A 59 12.14 -9.00 9.25
CA ILE A 59 12.72 -8.21 8.16
C ILE A 59 11.74 -8.16 6.98
N GLY A 60 11.13 -9.31 6.66
CA GLY A 60 10.01 -9.44 5.74
C GLY A 60 10.31 -8.90 4.34
N ARG A 61 11.40 -9.37 3.72
CA ARG A 61 11.71 -9.04 2.32
C ARG A 61 10.67 -9.65 1.40
N SER A 62 10.17 -8.86 0.48
CA SER A 62 9.26 -9.26 -0.57
C SER A 62 9.76 -8.72 -1.91
N THR A 63 9.48 -9.43 -2.99
CA THR A 63 9.76 -8.99 -4.36
C THR A 63 8.44 -8.90 -5.09
N GLY A 64 8.26 -7.82 -5.83
CA GLY A 64 7.00 -7.46 -6.46
C GLY A 64 7.21 -6.41 -7.53
N ALA A 65 6.21 -5.54 -7.70
CA ALA A 65 6.29 -4.42 -8.63
C ALA A 65 5.84 -3.12 -7.96
N GLU A 66 6.51 -2.03 -8.31
CA GLU A 66 5.97 -0.69 -8.19
C GLU A 66 5.17 -0.36 -9.45
N VAL A 67 3.99 0.21 -9.26
CA VAL A 67 3.02 0.49 -10.33
C VAL A 67 2.44 1.88 -10.13
N ASP A 68 2.44 2.70 -11.17
CA ASP A 68 1.85 4.04 -11.18
C ASP A 68 0.43 3.98 -11.73
N PHE A 69 -0.54 4.40 -10.92
CA PHE A 69 -1.92 4.60 -11.31
C PHE A 69 -2.15 6.10 -11.57
N TYR A 70 -2.54 6.46 -12.78
CA TYR A 70 -2.71 7.87 -13.16
C TYR A 70 -3.95 8.48 -12.48
N ILE A 71 -3.79 9.66 -11.88
CA ILE A 71 -4.86 10.39 -11.14
C ILE A 71 -5.11 11.80 -11.69
N GLY A 72 -4.60 12.13 -12.89
CA GLY A 72 -4.76 13.45 -13.48
C GLY A 72 -3.75 14.48 -12.97
N GLU A 73 -3.79 15.68 -13.55
CA GLU A 73 -3.09 16.86 -13.00
C GLU A 73 -3.86 17.48 -11.82
N PRO A 74 -3.21 18.25 -10.93
CA PRO A 74 -3.91 18.99 -9.88
C PRO A 74 -5.02 19.88 -10.45
N GLY A 75 -6.24 19.73 -9.92
CA GLY A 75 -7.41 20.52 -10.33
C GLY A 75 -8.13 20.01 -11.57
N GLN A 76 -7.70 18.89 -12.15
CA GLN A 76 -8.34 18.27 -13.29
C GLN A 76 -9.56 17.43 -12.85
N SER A 77 -10.64 17.46 -13.63
CA SER A 77 -11.85 16.69 -13.32
C SER A 77 -11.78 15.24 -13.80
N ALA A 78 -12.58 14.35 -13.20
CA ALA A 78 -12.64 12.93 -13.59
C ALA A 78 -13.10 12.71 -15.05
N ASP A 79 -13.85 13.66 -15.61
CA ASP A 79 -14.34 13.61 -17.00
C ASP A 79 -13.20 13.88 -18.01
N GLU A 80 -12.14 14.58 -17.59
CA GLU A 80 -11.01 14.93 -18.45
C GLU A 80 -9.86 13.90 -18.35
N LEU A 81 -9.98 12.91 -17.45
CA LEU A 81 -8.93 11.94 -17.15
C LEU A 81 -8.49 11.16 -18.41
N ASP A 82 -9.43 10.76 -19.27
CA ASP A 82 -9.18 9.89 -20.42
C ASP A 82 -8.27 10.53 -21.46
N SER A 83 -8.54 11.80 -21.80
CA SER A 83 -7.78 12.52 -22.83
C SER A 83 -6.36 12.86 -22.35
N ALA A 84 -6.20 13.17 -21.06
CA ALA A 84 -4.89 13.48 -20.49
C ALA A 84 -4.05 12.22 -20.25
N TYR A 85 -4.69 11.10 -19.88
CA TYR A 85 -4.01 9.83 -19.65
C TYR A 85 -3.26 9.34 -20.90
N ALA A 86 -3.86 9.42 -22.09
CA ALA A 86 -3.19 8.99 -23.32
C ALA A 86 -1.92 9.82 -23.63
N LEU A 87 -1.95 11.12 -23.37
CA LEU A 87 -0.78 11.99 -23.51
C LEU A 87 0.29 11.66 -22.46
N TRP A 88 -0.12 11.44 -21.22
CA TRP A 88 0.74 11.05 -20.11
C TRP A 88 1.43 9.69 -20.37
N GLN A 89 0.68 8.71 -20.85
CA GLN A 89 1.18 7.36 -21.15
C GLN A 89 2.26 7.38 -22.24
N ASN A 90 2.10 8.21 -23.27
CA ASN A 90 3.14 8.40 -24.30
C ASN A 90 4.43 8.99 -23.70
N ARG A 91 4.33 9.99 -22.81
CA ARG A 91 5.49 10.54 -22.10
C ARG A 91 6.18 9.50 -21.21
N ARG A 92 5.41 8.68 -20.50
CA ARG A 92 5.92 7.59 -19.66
C ARG A 92 6.67 6.54 -20.48
N LYS A 93 6.17 6.17 -21.65
CA LYS A 93 6.83 5.20 -22.52
C LYS A 93 8.23 5.65 -22.97
N GLU A 94 8.42 6.96 -23.15
CA GLU A 94 9.71 7.54 -23.52
C GLU A 94 10.65 7.75 -22.31
N SER A 95 10.10 8.19 -21.18
CA SER A 95 10.88 8.54 -19.98
C SER A 95 11.16 7.37 -19.03
N GLY A 96 10.36 6.31 -19.10
CA GLY A 96 10.36 5.22 -18.14
C GLY A 96 9.75 5.60 -16.79
N LEU A 97 9.91 4.70 -15.81
CA LEU A 97 9.42 4.92 -14.45
C LEU A 97 10.37 5.88 -13.71
N PRO A 98 9.91 7.08 -13.28
CA PRO A 98 10.76 8.00 -12.55
C PRO A 98 10.99 7.54 -11.11
N ALA A 99 12.10 7.99 -10.51
CA ALA A 99 12.40 7.73 -9.10
C ALA A 99 11.40 8.42 -8.15
N ASP A 100 10.99 9.65 -8.49
CA ASP A 100 9.90 10.36 -7.82
C ASP A 100 8.63 10.19 -8.66
N SER A 101 7.55 9.70 -8.04
CA SER A 101 6.27 9.49 -8.71
C SER A 101 5.65 10.80 -9.21
N GLY A 102 5.97 11.92 -8.55
CA GLY A 102 5.34 13.21 -8.81
C GLY A 102 3.88 13.23 -8.34
N GLU A 103 3.13 14.23 -8.81
CA GLU A 103 1.75 14.46 -8.36
C GLU A 103 0.69 13.93 -9.33
N GLU A 104 1.07 13.44 -10.51
CA GLU A 104 0.11 12.96 -11.53
C GLU A 104 -0.37 11.51 -11.27
N VAL A 105 0.23 10.80 -10.31
CA VAL A 105 0.00 9.37 -10.09
C VAL A 105 -0.07 8.99 -8.61
N LEU A 106 -0.78 7.91 -8.32
CA LEU A 106 -0.59 7.14 -7.09
C LEU A 106 0.32 5.95 -7.40
N ARG A 107 1.53 5.98 -6.86
CA ARG A 107 2.42 4.81 -6.90
C ARG A 107 1.98 3.82 -5.83
N VAL A 108 1.91 2.55 -6.18
CA VAL A 108 1.64 1.44 -5.25
C VAL A 108 2.71 0.37 -5.37
N TYR A 109 2.88 -0.41 -4.31
CA TYR A 109 3.70 -1.62 -4.33
C TYR A 109 2.83 -2.85 -4.13
N THR A 110 3.01 -3.88 -4.97
CA THR A 110 2.30 -5.15 -4.87
C THR A 110 3.25 -6.34 -5.05
N THR A 111 3.05 -7.39 -4.25
CA THR A 111 3.71 -8.69 -4.41
C THR A 111 2.96 -9.63 -5.36
N ARG A 112 1.77 -9.22 -5.78
CA ARG A 112 0.89 -9.92 -6.73
C ARG A 112 0.62 -9.04 -7.96
N PRO A 113 1.65 -8.65 -8.72
CA PRO A 113 1.41 -7.86 -9.94
C PRO A 113 0.65 -8.68 -11.00
N ASP A 114 0.67 -10.01 -10.92
CA ASP A 114 -0.14 -10.92 -11.75
C ASP A 114 -1.64 -10.61 -11.70
N THR A 115 -2.12 -10.02 -10.61
CA THR A 115 -3.54 -9.78 -10.38
C THR A 115 -4.00 -8.37 -10.73
N LEU A 116 -3.15 -7.56 -11.37
CA LEU A 116 -3.43 -6.15 -11.73
C LEU A 116 -4.71 -5.94 -12.54
N PHE A 117 -5.10 -6.92 -13.37
CA PHE A 117 -6.36 -6.87 -14.12
C PHE A 117 -7.60 -6.89 -13.22
N GLY A 118 -7.48 -7.46 -12.02
CA GLY A 118 -8.54 -7.54 -11.02
C GLY A 118 -8.53 -6.38 -10.03
N ALA A 119 -7.67 -5.39 -10.23
CA ALA A 119 -7.67 -4.18 -9.41
C ALA A 119 -8.89 -3.32 -9.79
N THR A 120 -9.91 -3.31 -8.92
CA THR A 120 -11.21 -2.67 -9.19
C THR A 120 -11.42 -1.36 -8.45
N TYR A 121 -10.61 -1.06 -7.44
CA TYR A 121 -10.57 0.22 -6.74
C TYR A 121 -9.18 0.44 -6.13
N MET A 122 -8.94 1.68 -5.70
CA MET A 122 -7.74 2.04 -4.94
C MET A 122 -8.12 2.47 -3.54
N VAL A 123 -7.20 2.26 -2.61
CA VAL A 123 -7.35 2.73 -1.23
C VAL A 123 -6.10 3.47 -0.80
N ILE A 124 -6.29 4.67 -0.24
CA ILE A 124 -5.24 5.49 0.36
C ILE A 124 -5.46 5.62 1.87
N ALA A 125 -4.36 5.75 2.60
CA ALA A 125 -4.41 6.02 4.03
C ALA A 125 -5.11 7.38 4.30
N PRO A 126 -5.84 7.54 5.42
CA PRO A 126 -6.42 8.82 5.84
C PRO A 126 -5.40 9.94 5.96
N GLU A 127 -4.14 9.62 6.24
CA GLU A 127 -3.03 10.58 6.36
C GLU A 127 -2.26 10.80 5.03
N HIS A 128 -2.72 10.22 3.92
CA HIS A 128 -2.00 10.30 2.65
C HIS A 128 -2.00 11.75 2.11
N PRO A 129 -0.86 12.27 1.60
CA PRO A 129 -0.76 13.68 1.15
C PRO A 129 -1.77 14.08 0.08
N PHE A 130 -2.22 13.12 -0.74
CA PHE A 130 -3.17 13.39 -1.81
C PHE A 130 -4.64 13.33 -1.37
N VAL A 131 -4.97 13.05 -0.10
CA VAL A 131 -6.38 13.00 0.35
C VAL A 131 -7.10 14.32 0.05
N GLU A 132 -6.51 15.47 0.42
CA GLU A 132 -7.14 16.78 0.21
C GLU A 132 -7.41 17.06 -1.28
N ARG A 133 -6.45 16.70 -2.13
CA ARG A 133 -6.51 16.89 -3.58
C ARG A 133 -7.53 15.98 -4.25
N LEU A 134 -7.57 14.71 -3.86
CA LEU A 134 -8.46 13.71 -4.46
C LEU A 134 -9.89 13.86 -3.95
N THR A 135 -10.09 14.59 -2.86
CA THR A 135 -11.42 14.80 -2.29
C THR A 135 -12.16 15.90 -3.04
N THR A 136 -13.22 15.48 -3.75
CA THR A 136 -14.17 16.40 -4.39
C THR A 136 -14.96 17.19 -3.34
N ASP A 137 -15.49 18.36 -3.73
CA ASP A 137 -16.25 19.21 -2.81
C ASP A 137 -17.48 18.52 -2.21
N LEU A 138 -18.12 17.62 -2.97
CA LEU A 138 -19.27 16.84 -2.50
C LEU A 138 -18.88 15.84 -1.39
N GLN A 139 -17.66 15.30 -1.43
CA GLN A 139 -17.17 14.31 -0.48
C GLN A 139 -16.37 14.92 0.68
N ARG A 140 -16.10 16.23 0.63
CA ARG A 140 -15.19 16.93 1.57
C ARG A 140 -15.59 16.77 3.02
N GLU A 141 -16.88 16.91 3.33
CA GLU A 141 -17.38 16.74 4.69
C GLU A 141 -17.18 15.29 5.17
N ALA A 142 -17.62 14.31 4.37
CA ALA A 142 -17.51 12.89 4.72
C ALA A 142 -16.06 12.44 4.94
N VAL A 143 -15.14 12.85 4.04
CA VAL A 143 -13.71 12.51 4.17
C VAL A 143 -13.10 13.17 5.41
N THR A 144 -13.41 14.44 5.68
CA THR A 144 -12.89 15.16 6.87
C THR A 144 -13.36 14.51 8.16
N THR A 145 -14.64 14.12 8.23
CA THR A 145 -15.18 13.37 9.37
C THR A 145 -14.47 12.03 9.53
N TYR A 146 -14.25 11.30 8.44
CA TYR A 146 -13.58 10.01 8.47
C TYR A 146 -12.10 10.11 8.89
N GLN A 147 -11.36 11.10 8.40
CA GLN A 147 -9.99 11.37 8.84
C GLN A 147 -9.92 11.62 10.36
N SER A 148 -10.89 12.36 10.90
CA SER A 148 -10.96 12.63 12.34
C SER A 148 -11.22 11.36 13.16
N GLN A 149 -12.09 10.47 12.66
CA GLN A 149 -12.36 9.17 13.30
C GLN A 149 -11.15 8.24 13.22
N ALA A 150 -10.48 8.17 12.06
CA ALA A 150 -9.31 7.33 11.87
C ALA A 150 -8.10 7.79 12.70
N ALA A 151 -7.91 9.10 12.87
CA ALA A 151 -6.85 9.66 13.70
C ALA A 151 -6.96 9.28 15.18
N ALA A 152 -8.17 8.98 15.66
CA ALA A 152 -8.43 8.53 17.03
C ALA A 152 -8.09 7.03 17.26
N LYS A 153 -7.84 6.26 16.19
CA LYS A 153 -7.51 4.83 16.26
C LYS A 153 -5.99 4.60 16.31
N SER A 154 -5.54 3.60 17.06
CA SER A 154 -4.15 3.16 17.00
C SER A 154 -3.85 2.43 15.68
N ASP A 155 -2.56 2.29 15.33
CA ASP A 155 -2.18 1.48 14.16
C ASP A 155 -2.62 0.01 14.34
N LEU A 156 -2.65 -0.49 15.58
CA LEU A 156 -3.07 -1.85 15.91
C LEU A 156 -4.58 -2.04 15.69
N ASP A 157 -5.38 -1.05 16.10
CA ASP A 157 -6.85 -1.06 15.90
C ASP A 157 -7.25 -1.00 14.42
N ARG A 158 -6.32 -0.56 13.57
CA ARG A 158 -6.47 -0.44 12.11
C ARG A 158 -6.00 -1.68 11.35
N THR A 159 -5.49 -2.70 12.03
CA THR A 159 -5.09 -3.97 11.39
C THR A 159 -6.28 -4.90 11.16
N ASP A 160 -6.01 -6.11 10.66
CA ASP A 160 -7.01 -7.15 10.38
C ASP A 160 -7.88 -7.57 11.58
N LEU A 161 -7.53 -7.11 12.79
CA LEU A 161 -8.34 -7.26 14.01
C LEU A 161 -9.62 -6.38 14.01
N ALA A 162 -9.72 -5.40 13.10
CA ALA A 162 -10.88 -4.55 12.95
C ALA A 162 -12.08 -5.35 12.38
N LYS A 163 -13.14 -5.48 13.19
CA LYS A 163 -14.35 -6.24 12.83
C LYS A 163 -15.21 -5.58 11.76
N GLU A 164 -15.11 -4.26 11.62
CA GLU A 164 -15.92 -3.48 10.68
C GLU A 164 -15.01 -2.83 9.65
N LYS A 165 -15.23 -3.14 8.36
CA LYS A 165 -14.57 -2.44 7.26
C LYS A 165 -15.25 -1.09 7.08
N THR A 166 -14.47 -0.02 7.15
CA THR A 166 -14.95 1.35 7.01
C THR A 166 -14.13 2.06 5.94
N GLY A 167 -14.74 3.01 5.25
CA GLY A 167 -14.07 3.79 4.22
C GLY A 167 -15.01 4.82 3.61
N VAL A 168 -14.43 5.82 2.94
CA VAL A 168 -15.17 6.90 2.28
C VAL A 168 -14.63 7.10 0.87
N PHE A 169 -15.53 7.19 -0.10
CA PHE A 169 -15.19 7.48 -1.48
C PHE A 169 -14.73 8.94 -1.62
N THR A 170 -13.60 9.17 -2.29
CA THR A 170 -13.04 10.52 -2.47
C THR A 170 -13.81 11.36 -3.50
N GLY A 171 -14.55 10.72 -4.41
CA GLY A 171 -15.10 11.37 -5.61
C GLY A 171 -14.16 11.33 -6.81
N SER A 172 -12.91 10.89 -6.62
CA SER A 172 -11.90 10.79 -7.66
C SER A 172 -11.64 9.36 -8.10
N TYR A 173 -11.05 9.24 -9.29
CA TYR A 173 -10.74 7.97 -9.93
C TYR A 173 -9.26 7.94 -10.32
N ALA A 174 -8.71 6.73 -10.35
CA ALA A 174 -7.42 6.45 -10.97
C ALA A 174 -7.63 5.63 -12.25
N VAL A 175 -6.67 5.65 -13.16
CA VAL A 175 -6.66 4.75 -14.34
C VAL A 175 -5.81 3.53 -14.02
N ASN A 176 -6.39 2.34 -14.18
CA ASN A 176 -5.63 1.09 -14.11
C ASN A 176 -4.71 0.99 -15.35
N PRO A 177 -3.38 0.89 -15.17
CA PRO A 177 -2.42 1.01 -16.27
C PRO A 177 -2.41 -0.18 -17.24
N ILE A 178 -3.19 -1.23 -16.94
CA ILE A 178 -3.20 -2.49 -17.69
C ILE A 178 -4.44 -2.63 -18.58
N ASN A 179 -5.60 -2.17 -18.12
CA ASN A 179 -6.87 -2.28 -18.83
C ASN A 179 -7.53 -0.92 -19.12
N ASP A 180 -6.86 0.18 -18.76
CA ASP A 180 -7.28 1.57 -18.91
C ASP A 180 -8.64 1.91 -18.26
N GLN A 181 -9.14 1.06 -17.36
CA GLN A 181 -10.39 1.29 -16.66
C GLN A 181 -10.21 2.33 -15.56
N LYS A 182 -11.20 3.22 -15.41
CA LYS A 182 -11.30 4.12 -14.26
C LYS A 182 -11.77 3.34 -13.05
N ILE A 183 -10.97 3.38 -12.00
CA ILE A 183 -11.26 2.72 -10.73
C ILE A 183 -11.39 3.77 -9.61
N PRO A 184 -12.41 3.68 -8.73
CA PRO A 184 -12.65 4.67 -7.70
C PRO A 184 -11.54 4.66 -6.63
N ILE A 185 -11.21 5.83 -6.10
CA ILE A 185 -10.24 5.98 -5.01
C ILE A 185 -10.98 6.20 -3.69
N TRP A 186 -10.66 5.37 -2.70
CA TRP A 186 -11.25 5.39 -1.37
C TRP A 186 -10.22 5.77 -0.32
N VAL A 187 -10.68 6.38 0.76
CA VAL A 187 -9.92 6.55 2.00
C VAL A 187 -10.38 5.50 2.99
N ALA A 188 -9.47 4.65 3.47
CA ALA A 188 -9.79 3.65 4.49
C ALA A 188 -8.64 3.46 5.46
N ASP A 189 -8.97 3.22 6.72
CA ASP A 189 -8.02 3.15 7.82
C ASP A 189 -7.19 1.86 7.86
N TYR A 190 -7.63 0.79 7.18
CA TYR A 190 -6.85 -0.45 7.05
C TYR A 190 -5.57 -0.29 6.21
N VAL A 191 -5.45 0.81 5.47
CA VAL A 191 -4.21 1.23 4.81
C VAL A 191 -3.44 2.17 5.72
N LEU A 192 -2.19 1.83 5.99
CA LEU A 192 -1.30 2.60 6.85
C LEU A 192 -0.33 3.44 6.02
N ILE A 193 -0.23 4.74 6.32
CA ILE A 193 0.72 5.66 5.67
C ILE A 193 2.19 5.24 5.84
N SER A 194 2.47 4.47 6.90
CA SER A 194 3.79 3.94 7.23
C SER A 194 4.16 2.66 6.47
N TYR A 195 3.27 2.15 5.60
CA TYR A 195 3.48 0.93 4.84
C TYR A 195 3.46 1.20 3.33
N GLY A 196 4.52 0.81 2.63
CA GLY A 196 4.67 1.06 1.20
C GLY A 196 4.63 2.56 0.90
N THR A 197 3.73 2.95 0.00
CA THR A 197 3.48 4.34 -0.39
C THR A 197 2.31 4.98 0.35
N GLY A 198 1.69 4.27 1.30
CA GLY A 198 0.43 4.68 1.92
C GLY A 198 -0.78 4.61 0.97
N ALA A 199 -0.63 3.92 -0.16
CA ALA A 199 -1.66 3.64 -1.14
C ALA A 199 -1.53 2.19 -1.62
N ILE A 200 -2.67 1.54 -1.89
CA ILE A 200 -2.74 0.19 -2.45
C ILE A 200 -3.71 0.14 -3.63
N MET A 201 -3.45 -0.79 -4.54
CA MET A 201 -4.46 -1.30 -5.45
C MET A 201 -5.22 -2.41 -4.72
N ALA A 202 -6.54 -2.40 -4.79
CA ALA A 202 -7.35 -3.43 -4.16
C ALA A 202 -7.80 -4.46 -5.18
N VAL A 203 -7.56 -5.75 -4.88
CA VAL A 203 -7.88 -6.87 -5.77
C VAL A 203 -8.78 -7.86 -5.02
N PRO A 204 -10.10 -7.59 -4.95
CA PRO A 204 -11.03 -8.39 -4.17
C PRO A 204 -10.99 -9.88 -4.50
N GLY A 205 -10.82 -10.24 -5.77
CA GLY A 205 -10.77 -11.64 -6.18
C GLY A 205 -9.64 -12.46 -5.56
N GLN A 206 -8.57 -11.81 -5.08
CA GLN A 206 -7.31 -12.42 -4.64
C GLN A 206 -6.81 -11.90 -3.28
N ASP A 207 -7.55 -11.05 -2.57
CA ASP A 207 -7.26 -10.61 -1.19
C ASP A 207 -8.57 -10.56 -0.38
N GLU A 208 -8.59 -11.25 0.77
CA GLU A 208 -9.78 -11.36 1.63
C GLU A 208 -10.23 -10.01 2.21
N ARG A 209 -9.29 -9.11 2.53
CA ARG A 209 -9.61 -7.81 3.12
C ARG A 209 -10.25 -6.89 2.08
N ASP A 210 -9.72 -6.96 0.86
CA ASP A 210 -10.29 -6.24 -0.28
C ASP A 210 -11.64 -6.82 -0.69
N TRP A 211 -11.85 -8.14 -0.54
CA TRP A 211 -13.14 -8.78 -0.73
C TRP A 211 -14.18 -8.28 0.26
N GLU A 212 -13.88 -8.34 1.56
CA GLU A 212 -14.78 -7.87 2.62
C GLU A 212 -15.14 -6.39 2.43
N PHE A 213 -14.17 -5.55 2.08
CA PHE A 213 -14.43 -4.15 1.76
C PHE A 213 -15.29 -4.00 0.51
N ALA A 214 -15.02 -4.76 -0.55
CA ALA A 214 -15.83 -4.72 -1.77
C ALA A 214 -17.29 -5.14 -1.54
N GLU A 215 -17.54 -6.15 -0.71
CA GLU A 215 -18.90 -6.56 -0.34
C GLU A 215 -19.64 -5.47 0.44
N VAL A 216 -18.97 -4.80 1.38
CA VAL A 216 -19.58 -3.73 2.19
C VAL A 216 -19.96 -2.52 1.34
N PHE A 217 -19.15 -2.18 0.34
CA PHE A 217 -19.32 -0.98 -0.47
C PHE A 217 -19.86 -1.24 -1.89
N ASP A 218 -20.32 -2.46 -2.18
CA ASP A 218 -20.87 -2.88 -3.49
C ASP A 218 -19.91 -2.58 -4.65
N LEU A 219 -18.62 -2.89 -4.45
CA LEU A 219 -17.57 -2.66 -5.45
C LEU A 219 -17.39 -3.90 -6.35
N PRO A 220 -16.97 -3.72 -7.62
CA PRO A 220 -16.75 -4.84 -8.52
C PRO A 220 -15.71 -5.83 -7.99
N ILE A 221 -15.99 -7.12 -8.15
CA ILE A 221 -15.09 -8.21 -7.78
C ILE A 221 -14.75 -8.98 -9.06
N ILE A 222 -13.48 -8.95 -9.45
CA ILE A 222 -12.97 -9.67 -10.61
C ILE A 222 -11.92 -10.67 -10.13
N ARG A 223 -12.14 -11.95 -10.41
CA ARG A 223 -11.13 -12.99 -10.15
C ARG A 223 -10.17 -13.07 -11.32
N THR A 224 -8.88 -13.01 -11.02
CA THR A 224 -7.79 -13.11 -12.01
C THR A 224 -7.04 -14.43 -11.98
N VAL A 225 -7.30 -15.29 -10.98
CA VAL A 225 -6.71 -16.62 -10.84
C VAL A 225 -7.85 -17.63 -10.83
N GLU A 226 -7.74 -18.67 -11.64
CA GLU A 226 -8.72 -19.75 -11.70
C GLU A 226 -8.63 -20.59 -10.42
N PRO A 227 -9.70 -20.67 -9.61
CA PRO A 227 -9.72 -21.55 -8.47
C PRO A 227 -10.04 -22.99 -8.91
N PRO A 228 -9.74 -24.00 -8.06
CA PRO A 228 -10.20 -25.37 -8.26
C PRO A 228 -11.71 -25.47 -8.47
N GLU A 229 -12.19 -26.46 -9.25
CA GLU A 229 -13.62 -26.63 -9.56
C GLU A 229 -14.52 -26.76 -8.33
N ASP A 230 -13.99 -27.26 -7.22
CA ASP A 230 -14.70 -27.44 -5.95
C ASP A 230 -14.63 -26.21 -5.02
N PHE A 231 -13.96 -25.13 -5.44
CA PHE A 231 -13.84 -23.92 -4.64
C PHE A 231 -15.13 -23.09 -4.67
N THR A 232 -15.76 -22.95 -3.51
CA THR A 232 -16.95 -22.11 -3.30
C THR A 232 -16.68 -20.92 -2.37
N GLY A 233 -15.40 -20.58 -2.16
CA GLY A 233 -15.00 -19.51 -1.24
C GLY A 233 -15.11 -18.10 -1.85
N GLN A 234 -14.72 -17.12 -1.03
CA GLN A 234 -14.66 -15.69 -1.39
C GLN A 234 -13.40 -15.41 -2.22
N ALA A 235 -12.46 -14.63 -1.70
CA ALA A 235 -11.17 -14.39 -2.34
C ALA A 235 -10.39 -15.70 -2.47
N TYR A 236 -9.75 -15.90 -3.63
CA TYR A 236 -8.89 -17.05 -3.88
C TYR A 236 -7.43 -16.61 -3.93
N THR A 237 -6.67 -16.99 -2.90
CA THR A 237 -5.25 -16.61 -2.75
C THR A 237 -4.27 -17.69 -3.21
N GLY A 238 -4.78 -18.86 -3.60
CA GLY A 238 -4.00 -20.01 -4.04
C GLY A 238 -3.44 -19.88 -5.46
N ASP A 239 -2.89 -21.00 -5.93
CA ASP A 239 -2.26 -21.11 -7.24
C ASP A 239 -3.25 -21.59 -8.31
N GLY A 240 -3.11 -21.03 -9.51
CA GLY A 240 -3.89 -21.42 -10.67
C GLY A 240 -3.51 -20.58 -11.90
N PRO A 241 -3.98 -20.99 -13.09
CA PRO A 241 -3.76 -20.21 -14.29
C PRO A 241 -4.50 -18.87 -14.21
N ALA A 242 -3.92 -17.85 -14.82
CA ALA A 242 -4.56 -16.55 -14.91
C ALA A 242 -5.80 -16.59 -15.81
N ILE A 243 -6.85 -15.88 -15.41
CA ILE A 243 -8.12 -15.72 -16.12
C ILE A 243 -8.56 -14.26 -16.08
N ASN A 244 -9.45 -13.84 -16.98
CA ASN A 244 -9.94 -12.45 -17.06
C ASN A 244 -8.82 -11.40 -17.12
N SER A 245 -7.65 -11.79 -17.63
CA SER A 245 -6.39 -11.06 -17.57
C SER A 245 -5.75 -10.89 -18.96
N GLY A 246 -6.53 -11.06 -20.02
CA GLY A 246 -6.16 -10.72 -21.40
C GLY A 246 -4.88 -11.44 -21.84
N PHE A 247 -3.78 -10.70 -21.99
CA PHE A 247 -2.50 -11.28 -22.45
C PHE A 247 -1.82 -12.18 -21.42
N LEU A 248 -2.34 -12.27 -20.19
CA LEU A 248 -1.88 -13.21 -19.18
C LEU A 248 -2.68 -14.51 -19.14
N ASP A 249 -3.84 -14.58 -19.82
CA ASP A 249 -4.75 -15.72 -19.71
C ASP A 249 -4.05 -17.05 -20.03
N GLY A 250 -4.23 -18.04 -19.13
CA GLY A 250 -3.63 -19.36 -19.21
C GLY A 250 -2.18 -19.47 -18.71
N LEU A 251 -1.55 -18.38 -18.28
CA LEU A 251 -0.23 -18.43 -17.65
C LEU A 251 -0.33 -18.78 -16.16
N GLU A 252 0.60 -19.59 -15.67
CA GLU A 252 0.82 -19.79 -14.24
C GLU A 252 1.37 -18.51 -13.58
N ILE A 253 1.18 -18.37 -12.27
CA ILE A 253 1.47 -17.14 -11.51
C ILE A 253 2.87 -16.56 -11.78
N ASP A 254 3.92 -17.38 -11.73
CA ASP A 254 5.29 -16.86 -11.94
C ASP A 254 5.48 -16.32 -13.36
N GLY A 255 4.97 -17.04 -14.37
CA GLY A 255 5.01 -16.58 -15.76
C GLY A 255 4.15 -15.32 -15.97
N ALA A 256 3.01 -15.23 -15.28
CA ALA A 256 2.16 -14.05 -15.30
C ALA A 256 2.85 -12.83 -14.68
N LYS A 257 3.53 -13.00 -13.54
CA LYS A 257 4.33 -11.96 -12.86
C LYS A 257 5.46 -11.44 -13.74
N ASP A 258 6.22 -12.34 -14.37
CA ASP A 258 7.30 -11.92 -15.27
C ASP A 258 6.75 -11.13 -16.47
N ARG A 259 5.66 -11.63 -17.06
CA ARG A 259 5.05 -11.02 -18.24
C ARG A 259 4.44 -9.66 -17.96
N ILE A 260 3.75 -9.50 -16.83
CA ILE A 260 3.14 -8.22 -16.46
C ILE A 260 4.20 -7.18 -16.06
N ILE A 261 5.27 -7.59 -15.38
CA ILE A 261 6.40 -6.69 -15.05
C ILE A 261 7.11 -6.23 -16.32
N GLU A 262 7.31 -7.12 -17.29
CA GLU A 262 7.85 -6.77 -18.60
C GLU A 262 6.96 -5.74 -19.32
N HIS A 263 5.64 -5.96 -19.31
CA HIS A 263 4.68 -5.04 -19.91
C HIS A 263 4.70 -3.66 -19.23
N LEU A 264 4.67 -3.61 -17.90
CA LEU A 264 4.76 -2.37 -17.12
C LEU A 264 6.05 -1.60 -17.40
N ARG A 265 7.18 -2.30 -17.49
CA ARG A 265 8.47 -1.70 -17.83
C ARG A 265 8.45 -1.14 -19.26
N GLY A 266 7.86 -1.87 -20.21
CA GLY A 266 7.74 -1.44 -21.60
C GLY A 266 6.84 -0.22 -21.82
N THR A 267 5.88 0.02 -20.91
CA THR A 267 5.02 1.21 -20.91
C THR A 267 5.54 2.34 -20.03
N GLY A 268 6.58 2.08 -19.22
CA GLY A 268 7.13 3.05 -18.26
C GLY A 268 6.22 3.31 -17.05
N GLN A 269 5.17 2.50 -16.86
CA GLN A 269 4.18 2.67 -15.80
C GLN A 269 4.47 1.82 -14.55
N GLY A 270 5.49 0.97 -14.60
CA GLY A 270 5.91 0.19 -13.43
C GLY A 270 7.24 -0.52 -13.65
N ASN A 271 7.79 -1.07 -12.57
CA ASN A 271 9.00 -1.86 -12.61
C ASN A 271 9.04 -2.85 -11.45
N SER A 272 9.88 -3.88 -11.57
CA SER A 272 10.17 -4.79 -10.47
C SER A 272 10.77 -4.02 -9.29
N ALA A 273 10.29 -4.29 -8.08
CA ALA A 273 10.74 -3.65 -6.87
C ALA A 273 10.89 -4.66 -5.73
N VAL A 274 11.75 -4.33 -4.76
CA VAL A 274 11.94 -5.09 -3.54
C VAL A 274 11.50 -4.21 -2.37
N ASN A 275 10.69 -4.76 -1.48
CA ASN A 275 10.22 -4.05 -0.31
C ASN A 275 10.43 -4.89 0.97
N PHE A 276 10.55 -4.22 2.11
CA PHE A 276 10.81 -4.83 3.41
C PHE A 276 9.72 -4.43 4.40
N LYS A 277 9.29 -5.37 5.25
CA LYS A 277 8.45 -5.07 6.42
C LYS A 277 9.21 -4.29 7.49
N LEU A 278 10.54 -4.46 7.52
CA LEU A 278 11.45 -3.75 8.41
C LEU A 278 11.26 -2.24 8.31
N ARG A 279 11.14 -1.57 9.45
CA ARG A 279 11.10 -0.10 9.56
C ARG A 279 12.42 0.44 10.09
N ASP A 280 12.69 1.69 9.76
CA ASP A 280 13.79 2.42 10.39
C ASP A 280 13.56 2.52 11.89
N TRP A 281 14.65 2.39 12.64
CA TRP A 281 14.56 2.28 14.08
C TRP A 281 14.53 3.67 14.70
N LEU A 282 13.42 4.01 15.33
CA LEU A 282 13.29 5.21 16.14
C LEU A 282 14.34 5.19 17.26
N PHE A 283 15.26 6.14 17.20
CA PHE A 283 16.28 6.34 18.21
C PHE A 283 15.94 7.59 19.02
N GLN A 284 15.46 7.39 20.24
CA GLN A 284 15.43 8.46 21.22
C GLN A 284 16.76 8.45 21.99
N PRO A 285 17.59 9.50 21.89
CA PRO A 285 18.69 9.64 22.82
C PRO A 285 18.10 9.67 24.24
N PRO A 286 18.78 9.07 25.24
CA PRO A 286 18.34 9.18 26.63
C PRO A 286 18.07 10.64 26.96
N ALA A 287 16.94 10.94 27.63
CA ALA A 287 16.76 12.24 28.26
C ALA A 287 17.96 12.46 29.17
N LEU A 288 18.84 13.37 28.76
CA LEU A 288 20.15 13.48 29.34
C LEU A 288 20.08 14.06 30.75
N LEU A 289 20.43 13.22 31.72
CA LEU A 289 21.49 13.62 32.64
C LEU A 289 22.78 13.92 31.83
N GLY A 290 22.81 15.08 31.17
CA GLY A 290 23.98 15.86 30.73
C GLY A 290 25.05 15.31 29.76
N ARG A 291 24.75 14.71 28.59
CA ARG A 291 25.77 14.38 27.56
C ARG A 291 25.30 14.56 26.11
N THR A 292 25.60 15.72 25.56
CA THR A 292 25.37 16.10 24.15
C THR A 292 25.75 15.00 23.15
N VAL A 293 24.92 14.85 22.11
CA VAL A 293 25.24 14.03 20.92
C VAL A 293 26.42 14.69 20.18
N PRO A 294 27.52 13.98 19.87
CA PRO A 294 28.62 14.55 19.10
C PRO A 294 28.18 14.76 17.64
N GLY A 295 28.26 16.00 17.16
CA GLY A 295 27.82 16.38 15.80
C GLY A 295 27.09 17.72 15.71
N LEU A 296 26.92 18.43 16.83
CA LEU A 296 26.36 19.79 16.86
C LEU A 296 27.44 20.84 16.57
N ALA A 297 27.57 21.23 15.30
CA ALA A 297 27.99 22.55 14.85
C ALA A 297 27.23 22.91 13.57
#